data_AF-A0A1Q7YSZ2-F1
#
_entry.id   AF-A0A1Q7YSZ2-F1
#
_cell.length_a   1.000
_cell.length_b   1.000
_cell.length_c   1.000
_cell.angle_alpha   90.00
_cell.angle_beta   90.00
_cell.angle_gamma   90.00
#
_symmetry.space_group_name_H-M   'P 1'
#
loop_
_entity.id
_entity.type
_entity.pdbx_description
1 polymer ?
#
loop_
_entity_poly.entity_id
_entity_poly.type
_entity_poly.pdbx_seq_one_letter_code
_entity_poly.pdbx_strand_id
1 'polypeptide(L)'
;MTRAVRHAAEKSLEAPHVPFEEFSVKELDYLVRQLEKAKPAGATVEVSAMEDSHHSPCLQEMQAVVVQSVGPEGQPVETYFMYQYCPACKLAVRVL
;
A
#
# COMPACT_ATOMS: atom_id res chain seq x y z
N MET A 1 10.83 28.10 49.80
CA MET A 1 9.55 27.64 49.23
C MET A 1 9.66 27.70 47.71
N THR A 2 10.15 26.62 47.10
CA THR A 2 10.45 26.53 45.67
C THR A 2 9.19 26.11 44.92
N ARG A 3 8.63 27.03 44.13
CA ARG A 3 7.41 26.83 43.35
C ARG A 3 7.77 25.96 42.14
N ALA A 4 7.31 24.71 42.15
CA ALA A 4 7.41 23.80 41.01
C ALA A 4 6.60 24.36 39.84
N VAL A 5 7.28 24.75 38.76
CA VAL A 5 6.64 25.05 37.47
C VAL A 5 6.40 23.70 36.79
N ARG A 6 5.14 23.26 36.81
CA ARG A 6 4.68 22.12 36.02
C ARG A 6 4.73 22.53 34.55
N HIS A 7 5.62 21.92 33.77
CA HIS A 7 5.54 21.98 32.32
C HIS A 7 4.21 21.36 31.90
N ALA A 8 3.30 22.20 31.40
CA ALA A 8 2.07 21.76 30.77
C ALA A 8 2.44 21.02 29.48
N ALA A 9 1.76 19.91 29.27
CA ALA A 9 1.98 18.96 28.18
C ALA A 9 1.77 19.62 26.80
N GLU A 10 2.77 19.53 25.95
CA GLU A 10 2.57 19.60 24.50
C GLU A 10 2.09 18.22 24.05
N LYS A 11 0.77 18.03 24.01
CA LYS A 11 0.17 16.88 23.36
C LYS A 11 0.32 17.10 21.86
N SER A 12 1.40 16.58 21.26
CA SER A 12 1.52 16.49 19.80
C SER A 12 0.24 15.85 19.26
N LEU A 13 -0.55 16.63 18.51
CA LEU A 13 -1.66 16.13 17.70
C LEU A 13 -1.05 15.47 16.46
N GLU A 14 -0.28 14.40 16.64
CA GLU A 14 -0.03 13.46 15.56
C GLU A 14 -1.34 12.70 15.39
N ALA A 15 -2.12 13.08 14.39
CA ALA A 15 -3.16 12.19 13.87
C ALA A 15 -2.49 10.82 13.63
N PRO A 16 -3.06 9.70 14.09
CA PRO A 16 -2.46 8.41 13.81
C PRO A 16 -2.39 8.28 12.29
N HIS A 17 -1.18 8.28 11.73
CA HIS A 17 -0.97 7.74 10.40
C HIS A 17 -1.65 6.38 10.44
N VAL A 18 -2.68 6.11 9.62
CA VAL A 18 -3.20 4.76 9.46
C VAL A 18 -2.41 4.20 8.28
N PRO A 19 -1.24 3.60 8.53
CA PRO A 19 -0.26 3.39 7.50
C PRO A 19 -0.37 1.93 7.13
N PHE A 20 -0.85 1.66 5.92
CA PHE A 20 -0.93 0.32 5.38
C PHE A 20 -2.01 -0.58 5.98
N GLU A 21 -2.95 -1.02 5.14
CA GLU A 21 -3.96 -2.01 5.54
C GLU A 21 -3.51 -3.40 5.06
N GLU A 22 -3.19 -4.28 6.00
CA GLU A 22 -2.84 -5.67 5.70
C GLU A 22 -4.09 -6.55 5.71
N PHE A 23 -4.22 -7.41 4.69
CA PHE A 23 -5.31 -8.37 4.57
C PHE A 23 -4.86 -9.64 3.86
N SER A 24 -5.50 -10.76 4.20
CA SER A 24 -5.20 -12.05 3.56
C SER A 24 -5.83 -12.16 2.18
N VAL A 25 -5.02 -12.57 1.20
CA VAL A 25 -5.43 -12.84 -0.18
C VAL A 25 -4.81 -14.17 -0.60
N LYS A 26 -5.65 -15.18 -0.86
CA LYS A 26 -5.15 -16.53 -1.21
C LYS A 26 -4.38 -16.57 -2.52
N GLU A 27 -4.82 -15.82 -3.52
CA GLU A 27 -4.19 -15.79 -4.85
C GLU A 27 -4.17 -14.38 -5.40
N LEU A 28 -3.03 -13.97 -5.98
CA LEU A 28 -2.86 -12.64 -6.55
C LEU A 28 -3.91 -12.33 -7.62
N ASP A 29 -4.19 -13.32 -8.48
CA ASP A 29 -5.22 -13.23 -9.52
C ASP A 29 -6.59 -12.85 -8.97
N TYR A 30 -6.92 -13.26 -7.75
CA TYR A 30 -8.17 -12.85 -7.12
C TYR A 30 -8.18 -11.35 -6.85
N LEU A 31 -7.11 -10.81 -6.26
CA LEU A 31 -6.97 -9.37 -6.02
C LEU A 31 -7.02 -8.58 -7.33
N VAL A 32 -6.26 -9.00 -8.34
CA VAL A 32 -6.25 -8.35 -9.67
C VAL A 32 -7.65 -8.32 -10.28
N ARG A 33 -8.41 -9.42 -10.22
CA ARG A 33 -9.79 -9.48 -10.74
C ARG A 33 -10.75 -8.55 -9.98
N GLN A 34 -10.54 -8.33 -8.68
CA GLN A 34 -11.35 -7.36 -7.94
C GLN A 34 -11.00 -5.92 -8.36
N LEU A 35 -9.72 -5.62 -8.52
CA LEU A 35 -9.24 -4.31 -8.94
C LEU A 35 -9.68 -3.98 -10.37
N GLU A 36 -9.65 -4.94 -11.29
CA GLU A 36 -10.13 -4.74 -12.67
C GLU A 36 -11.64 -4.40 -12.74
N LYS A 37 -12.42 -4.86 -11.75
CA LYS A 37 -13.85 -4.51 -11.64
C LYS A 37 -14.09 -3.16 -10.97
N ALA A 38 -13.22 -2.76 -10.06
CA ALA A 38 -13.38 -1.59 -9.20
C ALA A 38 -12.66 -0.34 -9.73
N LYS A 39 -11.68 -0.51 -10.62
CA LYS A 39 -10.86 0.59 -11.12
C LYS A 39 -11.69 1.66 -11.85
N PRO A 40 -11.26 2.93 -11.81
CA PRO A 40 -11.86 3.98 -12.63
C PRO A 40 -11.79 3.68 -14.13
N ALA A 41 -12.70 4.27 -14.91
CA ALA A 41 -12.67 4.16 -16.36
C ALA A 41 -11.36 4.73 -16.93
N GLY A 42 -10.73 3.99 -17.85
CA GLY A 42 -9.44 4.36 -18.43
C GLY A 42 -8.21 4.00 -17.57
N ALA A 43 -8.40 3.48 -16.35
CA ALA A 43 -7.31 2.95 -15.55
C ALA A 43 -6.91 1.52 -15.98
N THR A 44 -5.68 1.14 -15.68
CA THR A 44 -5.11 -0.20 -15.85
C THR A 44 -4.71 -0.77 -14.50
N VAL A 45 -4.64 -2.11 -14.40
CA VAL A 45 -4.02 -2.80 -13.26
C VAL A 45 -2.72 -3.42 -13.75
N GLU A 46 -1.61 -3.01 -13.16
CA GLU A 46 -0.27 -3.51 -13.47
C GLU A 46 0.27 -4.32 -12.30
N VAL A 47 0.95 -5.41 -12.62
CA VAL A 47 1.59 -6.30 -11.64
C VAL A 47 3.06 -6.42 -12.00
N SER A 48 3.95 -6.15 -11.05
CA SER A 48 5.39 -6.26 -11.24
C SER A 48 6.07 -6.93 -10.05
N ALA A 49 7.18 -7.61 -10.30
CA ALA A 49 8.05 -8.11 -9.23
C ALA A 49 8.80 -6.94 -8.59
N MET A 50 9.03 -7.02 -7.28
CA MET A 50 9.84 -6.07 -6.53
C MET A 50 11.14 -6.74 -6.13
N GLU A 51 12.10 -6.80 -7.05
CA GLU A 51 13.37 -7.55 -6.88
C GLU A 51 14.14 -7.17 -5.60
N ASP A 52 14.12 -5.88 -5.24
CA ASP A 52 14.79 -5.38 -4.03
C ASP A 52 13.89 -5.39 -2.77
N SER A 53 12.63 -5.82 -2.88
CA SER A 53 11.66 -5.77 -1.78
C SER A 53 11.19 -7.15 -1.36
N HIS A 54 11.41 -7.46 -0.09
CA HIS A 54 11.14 -8.77 0.48
C HIS A 54 10.18 -8.65 1.66
N HIS A 55 9.26 -9.60 1.76
CA HIS A 55 8.38 -9.68 2.91
C HIS A 55 9.19 -10.11 4.14
N SER A 56 9.38 -9.22 5.10
CA SER A 56 10.33 -9.44 6.21
C SER A 56 10.17 -10.75 6.98
N PRO A 57 8.96 -11.32 7.19
CA PRO A 57 8.80 -12.60 7.89
C PRO A 57 9.28 -13.83 7.10
N CYS A 58 9.09 -13.86 5.77
CA CYS A 58 9.40 -15.03 4.94
C CYS A 58 10.57 -14.83 3.97
N LEU A 59 11.05 -13.59 3.86
CA LEU A 59 12.16 -13.17 2.99
C LEU A 59 11.94 -13.54 1.52
N GLN A 60 10.69 -13.67 1.08
CA GLN A 60 10.37 -13.89 -0.32
C GLN A 60 10.10 -12.55 -0.99
N GLU A 61 10.49 -12.44 -2.25
CA GLU A 61 10.20 -11.28 -3.10
C GLU A 61 8.70 -10.97 -3.09
N MET A 62 8.41 -9.67 -3.03
CA MET A 62 7.04 -9.16 -3.10
C MET A 62 6.66 -8.79 -4.53
N GLN A 63 5.36 -8.69 -4.76
CA GLN A 63 4.79 -8.22 -6.02
C GLN A 63 4.06 -6.91 -5.78
N ALA A 64 4.33 -5.89 -6.58
CA ALA A 64 3.56 -4.66 -6.59
C ALA A 64 2.33 -4.84 -7.48
N VAL A 65 1.18 -4.32 -7.04
CA VAL A 65 -0.03 -4.17 -7.84
C VAL A 65 -0.40 -2.70 -7.86
N VAL A 66 -0.39 -2.09 -9.03
CA VAL A 66 -0.64 -0.66 -9.20
C VAL A 66 -1.87 -0.47 -10.06
N VAL A 67 -2.82 0.33 -9.58
CA VAL A 67 -3.97 0.78 -10.38
C VAL A 67 -3.73 2.23 -10.76
N GLN A 68 -3.59 2.51 -12.05
CA GLN A 68 -3.24 3.85 -12.52
C GLN A 68 -3.89 4.20 -13.86
N SER A 69 -4.07 5.48 -14.14
CA SER A 69 -4.37 5.96 -15.48
C SER A 69 -3.09 6.17 -16.28
N VAL A 70 -3.17 5.93 -17.58
CA VAL A 70 -2.05 6.12 -18.52
C VAL A 70 -2.39 7.23 -19.51
N GLY A 71 -1.39 8.04 -19.82
CA GLY A 71 -1.48 9.10 -20.80
C GLY A 71 -1.37 8.59 -22.25
N PRO A 72 -1.46 9.49 -23.23
CA PRO A 72 -1.43 9.14 -24.66
C PRO A 72 -0.16 8.40 -25.11
N GLU A 73 0.95 8.56 -24.39
CA GLU A 73 2.24 7.92 -24.68
C GLU A 73 2.55 6.79 -23.69
N GLY A 74 1.54 6.32 -22.94
CA GLY A 74 1.69 5.25 -21.97
C GLY A 74 2.36 5.66 -20.66
N GLN A 75 2.59 6.96 -20.43
CA GLN A 75 3.14 7.43 -19.16
C GLN A 75 2.08 7.37 -18.04
N PRO A 76 2.45 6.95 -16.81
CA PRO A 76 1.54 7.06 -15.66
C PRO A 76 1.13 8.52 -15.43
N VAL A 77 -0.17 8.76 -15.26
CA VAL A 77 -0.72 10.10 -14.97
C VAL A 77 -1.18 10.20 -13.52
N GLU A 78 -1.98 9.23 -13.07
CA GLU A 78 -2.53 9.21 -11.72
C GLU A 78 -2.57 7.78 -11.19
N THR A 79 -2.03 7.56 -9.99
CA THR A 79 -2.14 6.29 -9.26
C THR A 79 -3.34 6.35 -8.32
N TYR A 80 -4.27 5.42 -8.49
CA TYR A 80 -5.47 5.31 -7.66
C TYR A 80 -5.26 4.40 -6.45
N PHE A 81 -4.62 3.25 -6.67
CA PHE A 81 -4.38 2.26 -5.62
C PHE A 81 -3.00 1.62 -5.81
N MET A 82 -2.37 1.27 -4.71
CA MET A 82 -1.14 0.50 -4.72
C MET A 82 -1.19 -0.58 -3.65
N TYR A 83 -0.81 -1.80 -4.02
CA TYR A 83 -0.69 -2.92 -3.10
C TYR A 83 0.66 -3.58 -3.23
N GLN A 84 1.12 -4.18 -2.13
CA GLN A 84 2.26 -5.10 -2.13
C GLN A 84 1.75 -6.47 -1.67
N TYR A 85 2.08 -7.51 -2.42
CA TYR A 85 1.59 -8.87 -2.17
C TYR A 85 2.75 -9.84 -1.98
N CYS A 86 2.66 -10.67 -0.94
CA CYS A 86 3.58 -11.77 -0.72
C CYS A 86 2.94 -13.10 -1.17
N PRO A 87 3.46 -13.76 -2.23
CA PRO A 87 2.90 -15.01 -2.74
C PRO A 87 3.10 -16.21 -1.80
N ALA A 88 4.08 -16.16 -0.91
CA ALA A 88 4.32 -17.22 0.07
C ALA A 88 3.38 -17.11 1.29
N CYS A 89 3.24 -15.90 1.83
CA CYS A 89 2.41 -15.66 3.00
C CYS A 89 0.93 -15.40 2.70
N LYS A 90 0.58 -15.19 1.42
CA LYS A 90 -0.80 -14.93 0.98
C LYS A 90 -1.39 -13.68 1.67
N LEU A 91 -0.55 -12.65 1.78
CA LEU A 91 -0.86 -11.37 2.41
C LEU A 91 -0.68 -10.26 1.39
N ALA A 92 -1.63 -9.33 1.38
CA ALA A 92 -1.57 -8.10 0.64
C ALA A 92 -1.58 -6.92 1.61
N VAL A 93 -0.83 -5.89 1.27
CA VAL A 93 -0.72 -4.65 2.03
C VAL A 93 -1.15 -3.53 1.10
N ARG A 94 -2.23 -2.81 1.44
CA ARG A 94 -2.61 -1.58 0.71
C ARG A 94 -1.68 -0.45 1.12
N VAL A 95 -0.99 0.14 0.17
CA VAL A 95 0.01 1.22 0.35
C VAL A 95 -0.58 2.60 0.10
N LEU A 96 -1.49 2.72 -0.87
CA LEU A 96 -2.17 3.96 -1.26
C LEU A 96 -3.67 3.72 -1.40
#